data_AF-A0A0A0D067-F1
#
_entry.id   AF-A0A0A0D067-F1
#
_cell.length_a   1.000
_cell.length_b   1.000
_cell.length_c   1.000
_cell.angle_alpha   90.00
_cell.angle_beta   90.00
_cell.angle_gamma   90.00
#
_symmetry.space_group_name_H-M   'P 1'
#
loop_
_entity.id
_entity.type
_entity.pdbx_description
1 polymer ?
#
loop_
_entity_poly.entity_id
_entity_poly.type
_entity_poly.pdbx_seq_one_letter_code
_entity_poly.pdbx_strand_id
1 'polypeptide(L)'
;MLFHVCSYTGASGNGEGITLCRLEPESGRLEVLSTVAGPSPSWLTFAPDGRHAYAVNEIDDFGGAAQGACTAYRVDRDSGALTALNTVGSGGTIPCHASVHPGGRHLLVA
;
A
#
# COMPACT_ATOMS: atom_id res chain seq x y z
N MET A 1 -15.87 0.13 11.31
CA MET A 1 -14.58 0.80 11.04
C MET A 1 -13.94 0.22 9.78
N LEU A 2 -13.38 1.05 8.90
CA LEU A 2 -12.64 0.60 7.70
C LEU A 2 -11.13 0.60 7.96
N PHE A 3 -10.41 -0.36 7.39
CA PHE A 3 -8.94 -0.38 7.42
C PHE A 3 -8.37 -1.22 6.27
N HIS A 4 -7.10 -0.98 5.95
CA HIS A 4 -6.37 -1.70 4.91
C HIS A 4 -5.40 -2.72 5.52
N VAL A 5 -5.30 -3.89 4.89
CA VAL A 5 -4.35 -4.94 5.23
C VAL A 5 -3.38 -5.10 4.07
N CYS A 6 -2.10 -4.89 4.34
CA CYS A 6 -0.99 -5.10 3.41
C CYS A 6 -0.55 -6.56 3.44
N SER A 7 -0.03 -7.09 2.32
CA SER A 7 0.37 -8.49 2.24
C SER A 7 1.53 -8.72 1.27
N TYR A 8 2.35 -9.72 1.59
CA TYR A 8 3.29 -10.29 0.64
C TYR A 8 2.54 -11.15 -0.39
N THR A 9 2.99 -11.10 -1.63
CA THR A 9 2.34 -11.77 -2.77
C THR A 9 3.32 -12.67 -3.53
N GLY A 10 2.80 -13.59 -4.34
CA GLY A 10 3.61 -14.43 -5.22
C GLY A 10 4.52 -15.37 -4.43
N ALA A 11 5.81 -15.42 -4.78
CA ALA A 11 6.76 -16.32 -4.11
C ALA A 11 7.00 -15.98 -2.63
N SER A 12 6.75 -14.74 -2.22
CA SER A 12 6.99 -14.27 -0.85
C SER A 12 5.77 -14.39 0.07
N GLY A 13 4.58 -14.71 -0.46
CA GLY A 13 3.38 -14.85 0.36
C GLY A 13 2.10 -15.15 -0.43
N ASN A 14 1.09 -15.61 0.29
CA ASN A 14 -0.21 -16.02 -0.28
C ASN A 14 -1.22 -14.86 -0.38
N GLY A 15 -0.79 -13.62 -0.16
CA GLY A 15 -1.63 -12.45 -0.33
C GLY A 15 -1.80 -12.06 -1.79
N GLU A 16 -2.76 -11.19 -2.04
CA GLU A 16 -3.04 -10.66 -3.38
C GLU A 16 -2.65 -9.18 -3.52
N GLY A 17 -2.44 -8.45 -2.42
CA GLY A 17 -2.07 -7.04 -2.44
C GLY A 17 -2.56 -6.28 -1.20
N ILE A 18 -3.28 -5.17 -1.40
CA ILE A 18 -3.86 -4.35 -0.33
C ILE A 18 -5.35 -4.66 -0.22
N THR A 19 -5.76 -5.27 0.88
CA THR A 19 -7.15 -5.64 1.16
C THR A 19 -7.85 -4.59 1.99
N LEU A 20 -8.99 -4.09 1.54
CA LEU A 20 -9.88 -3.23 2.32
C LEU A 20 -10.83 -4.11 3.14
N CYS A 21 -10.85 -3.89 4.44
CA CYS A 21 -11.68 -4.63 5.39
C CYS A 21 -12.60 -3.68 6.18
N ARG A 22 -13.71 -4.24 6.65
CA ARG A 22 -14.61 -3.61 7.62
C ARG A 22 -14.63 -4.43 8.91
N LEU A 23 -14.33 -3.77 10.02
CA LEU A 23 -14.56 -4.30 11.37
C LEU A 23 -15.88 -3.77 11.92
N GLU A 24 -16.76 -4.66 12.34
CA GLU A 24 -17.94 -4.33 13.15
C GLU A 24 -17.54 -4.24 14.63
N PRO A 25 -17.52 -3.05 15.26
CA PRO A 25 -16.95 -2.88 16.60
C PRO A 25 -17.64 -3.70 17.70
N GLU A 26 -18.96 -3.85 17.62
CA GLU A 26 -19.76 -4.49 18.65
C GLU A 26 -19.59 -6.01 18.64
N SER A 27 -19.46 -6.61 17.46
CA SER A 27 -19.37 -8.06 17.29
C SER A 27 -17.95 -8.57 17.05
N GLY A 28 -17.02 -7.67 16.68
CA GLY A 28 -15.69 -8.05 16.21
C GLY A 28 -15.69 -8.71 14.83
N ARG A 29 -16.83 -8.78 14.14
CA ARG A 29 -16.92 -9.40 12.81
C ARG A 29 -16.07 -8.63 11.82
N LEU A 30 -15.20 -9.36 11.12
CA LEU A 30 -14.39 -8.84 10.03
C LEU A 30 -15.02 -9.21 8.68
N GLU A 31 -15.13 -8.24 7.79
CA GLU A 31 -15.63 -8.41 6.42
C GLU A 31 -14.58 -7.90 5.43
N VAL A 32 -14.26 -8.73 4.43
CA VAL A 32 -13.41 -8.32 3.30
C VAL A 32 -14.29 -7.64 2.26
N LEU A 33 -13.96 -6.40 1.88
CA LEU A 33 -14.74 -5.62 0.93
C LEU A 33 -14.17 -5.68 -0.48
N SER A 34 -12.85 -5.53 -0.62
CA SER A 34 -12.17 -5.53 -1.92
C SER A 34 -10.67 -5.70 -1.74
N THR A 35 -9.97 -6.13 -2.79
CA THR A 35 -8.51 -6.18 -2.84
C THR A 35 -8.00 -5.43 -4.06
N VAL A 36 -6.97 -4.59 -3.87
CA VAL A 36 -6.20 -4.02 -4.97
C VAL A 36 -4.94 -4.85 -5.13
N ALA A 37 -4.84 -5.53 -6.28
CA ALA A 37 -3.71 -6.40 -6.55
C ALA A 37 -2.42 -5.60 -6.75
N GLY A 38 -1.29 -6.12 -6.26
CA GLY A 38 0.02 -5.50 -6.43
C GLY A 38 1.16 -6.35 -5.88
N PRO A 39 2.40 -6.12 -6.33
CA PRO A 39 3.54 -6.94 -5.94
C PRO A 39 3.99 -6.58 -4.52
N SER A 40 3.74 -7.49 -3.57
CA SER A 40 4.15 -7.44 -2.17
C SER A 40 4.06 -6.04 -1.53
N PRO A 41 2.88 -5.37 -1.55
CA PRO A 41 2.70 -4.13 -0.82
C PRO A 41 2.75 -4.43 0.67
N SER A 42 3.89 -4.20 1.32
CA SER A 42 4.12 -4.59 2.72
C SER A 42 3.88 -3.44 3.72
N TRP A 43 3.94 -2.20 3.24
CA TRP A 43 3.69 -1.00 4.04
C TRP A 43 2.77 -0.04 3.29
N LEU A 44 1.81 0.59 3.99
CA LEU A 44 0.92 1.62 3.45
C LEU A 44 0.92 2.83 4.37
N THR A 45 1.11 4.02 3.80
CA THR A 45 1.04 5.29 4.53
C THR A 45 0.17 6.29 3.80
N PHE A 46 -0.53 7.14 4.54
CA PHE A 46 -1.45 8.15 3.99
C PHE A 46 -0.80 9.53 3.97
N ALA A 47 -1.07 10.29 2.92
CA ALA A 47 -0.72 11.70 2.87
C ALA A 47 -1.55 12.51 3.89
N PRO A 48 -1.04 13.65 4.39
CA PRO A 48 -1.79 14.55 5.28
C PRO A 48 -3.11 15.05 4.68
N ASP A 49 -3.20 15.14 3.35
CA ASP A 49 -4.42 15.53 2.66
C ASP A 49 -5.52 14.46 2.69
N GLY A 50 -5.20 13.23 3.15
CA GLY A 50 -6.01 12.02 3.16
C GLY A 50 -6.69 11.67 1.83
N ARG A 51 -6.20 12.19 0.70
CA ARG A 51 -6.65 11.89 -0.66
C ARG A 51 -5.66 10.99 -1.39
N HIS A 52 -4.44 10.87 -0.87
CA HIS A 52 -3.40 10.02 -1.42
C HIS A 52 -2.88 9.04 -0.37
N ALA A 53 -2.50 7.85 -0.83
CA ALA A 53 -1.78 6.85 -0.05
C ALA A 53 -0.61 6.31 -0.88
N TYR A 54 0.41 5.81 -0.19
CA TYR A 54 1.62 5.26 -0.80
C TYR A 54 1.92 3.90 -0.21
N ALA A 55 2.09 2.91 -1.07
CA ALA A 55 2.57 1.60 -0.65
C ALA A 55 4.01 1.38 -1.10
N VAL A 56 4.84 0.84 -0.22
CA VAL A 56 6.13 0.25 -0.66
C VAL A 56 5.84 -1.14 -1.22
N ASN A 57 6.50 -1.48 -2.32
CA ASN A 57 6.47 -2.79 -2.92
C ASN A 57 7.79 -3.47 -2.57
N GLU A 58 7.71 -4.40 -1.63
CA GLU A 58 8.87 -5.10 -1.06
C GLU A 58 9.30 -6.24 -1.99
N ILE A 59 9.93 -5.83 -3.08
CA ILE A 59 10.46 -6.67 -4.15
C ILE A 59 11.92 -6.30 -4.44
N ASP A 60 12.65 -7.20 -5.08
CA ASP A 60 14.07 -7.05 -5.44
C ASP A 60 14.29 -6.71 -6.92
N ASP A 61 13.29 -6.91 -7.77
CA ASP A 61 13.28 -6.46 -9.17
C ASP A 61 12.04 -5.59 -9.48
N PHE A 62 12.29 -4.39 -10.02
CA PHE A 62 11.27 -3.58 -10.63
C PHE A 62 11.77 -3.01 -11.96
N GLY A 63 11.09 -3.40 -13.04
CA GLY A 63 11.41 -2.97 -14.39
C GLY A 63 12.72 -3.57 -14.93
N GLY A 64 13.15 -4.73 -14.43
CA GLY A 64 14.40 -5.39 -14.84
C GLY A 64 15.65 -4.79 -14.18
N ALA A 65 15.49 -4.05 -13.09
CA ALA A 65 16.57 -3.46 -12.32
C ALA A 65 16.48 -3.90 -10.87
N ALA A 66 17.64 -4.07 -10.22
CA ALA A 66 17.77 -4.46 -8.82
C ALA A 66 17.29 -3.33 -7.89
N GLN A 67 15.97 -3.21 -7.74
CA GLN A 67 15.29 -2.25 -6.89
C GLN A 67 13.87 -2.73 -6.57
N GLY A 68 13.32 -2.31 -5.44
CA GLY A 68 11.90 -2.37 -5.17
C GLY A 68 11.18 -1.15 -5.75
N ALA A 69 9.91 -0.98 -5.40
CA ALA A 69 9.10 0.11 -5.94
C ALA A 69 8.23 0.78 -4.88
N CYS A 70 7.61 1.89 -5.26
CA CYS A 70 6.57 2.56 -4.49
C CYS A 70 5.41 2.89 -5.41
N THR A 71 4.20 2.49 -5.02
CA THR A 71 2.97 2.76 -5.75
C THR A 71 2.15 3.82 -5.03
N ALA A 72 1.77 4.88 -5.74
CA ALA A 72 0.84 5.89 -5.25
C ALA A 72 -0.60 5.52 -5.60
N TYR A 73 -1.51 5.79 -4.68
CA TYR A 73 -2.94 5.56 -4.82
C TYR A 73 -3.72 6.83 -4.54
N ARG A 74 -4.82 7.03 -5.27
CA ARG A 74 -5.90 7.93 -4.87
C ARG A 74 -6.80 7.19 -3.90
N VAL A 75 -7.20 7.87 -2.84
CA VAL A 75 -8.11 7.39 -1.80
C VAL A 75 -9.50 7.96 -2.04
N ASP A 76 -10.47 7.08 -2.21
CA ASP A 76 -11.89 7.44 -2.06
C ASP A 76 -12.21 7.49 -0.56
N ARG A 77 -12.52 8.69 -0.06
CA ARG A 77 -12.69 8.92 1.39
C ARG A 77 -13.98 8.36 1.96
N ASP A 78 -14.99 8.14 1.11
CA ASP A 78 -16.30 7.67 1.54
C ASP A 78 -16.31 6.14 1.63
N SER A 79 -15.70 5.47 0.66
CA SER A 79 -15.65 4.01 0.57
C SER A 79 -14.37 3.38 1.13
N GLY A 80 -13.28 4.15 1.24
CA GLY A 80 -11.94 3.64 1.56
C GLY A 80 -11.24 2.96 0.39
N ALA A 81 -11.84 2.96 -0.81
CA ALA A 81 -11.25 2.32 -1.98
C ALA A 81 -9.96 3.03 -2.43
N LEU A 82 -9.01 2.24 -2.92
CA LEU A 82 -7.75 2.73 -3.46
C LEU A 82 -7.75 2.57 -4.99
N THR A 83 -7.35 3.60 -5.71
CA THR A 83 -7.09 3.53 -7.16
C THR A 83 -5.63 3.84 -7.43
N ALA A 84 -4.89 2.91 -8.04
CA ALA A 84 -3.49 3.14 -8.40
C ALA A 84 -3.35 4.35 -9.34
N LEU A 85 -2.34 5.18 -9.10
CA LEU A 85 -2.01 6.36 -9.91
C LEU A 85 -0.77 6.11 -10.75
N ASN A 86 0.34 5.73 -10.10
CA ASN A 86 1.60 5.40 -10.73
C ASN A 86 2.47 4.58 -9.77
N THR A 87 3.52 3.97 -10.31
CA THR A 87 4.55 3.25 -9.56
C THR A 87 5.92 3.75 -10.02
N VAL A 88 6.83 3.94 -9.07
CA VAL A 88 8.21 4.38 -9.33
C VAL A 88 9.19 3.44 -8.62
N GLY A 89 10.40 3.31 -9.17
CA GLY A 89 11.48 2.59 -8.50
C GLY A 89 11.89 3.30 -7.21
N SER A 90 12.19 2.53 -6.18
CA SER A 90 12.62 3.05 -4.88
C SER A 90 14.13 3.36 -4.82
N GLY A 91 14.91 2.91 -5.80
CA GLY A 91 16.35 3.11 -5.88
C GLY A 91 17.19 2.13 -5.04
N GLY A 92 16.56 1.29 -4.21
CA GLY A 92 17.18 0.18 -3.48
C GLY A 92 16.26 -1.04 -3.50
N THR A 93 16.76 -2.23 -3.17
CA THR A 93 15.96 -3.46 -3.16
C THR A 93 15.21 -3.63 -1.84
N ILE A 94 14.05 -4.30 -1.87
CA ILE A 94 13.31 -4.76 -0.69
C ILE A 94 13.00 -3.61 0.30
N PRO A 95 12.41 -2.46 -0.16
CA PRO A 95 11.96 -1.44 0.76
C PRO A 95 10.83 -1.99 1.62
N CYS A 96 10.90 -1.75 2.93
CA CYS A 96 9.98 -2.31 3.91
C CYS A 96 9.23 -1.24 4.72
N HIS A 97 9.55 0.04 4.53
CA HIS A 97 8.89 1.12 5.25
C HIS A 97 8.85 2.43 4.45
N ALA A 98 7.82 3.25 4.68
CA ALA A 98 7.78 4.62 4.16
C ALA A 98 7.07 5.60 5.08
N SER A 99 7.42 6.88 4.97
CA SER A 99 6.76 7.97 5.68
C SER A 99 6.56 9.18 4.76
N VAL A 100 5.39 9.81 4.87
CA VAL A 100 5.11 11.06 4.16
C VAL A 100 5.58 12.23 5.04
N HIS A 101 6.40 13.12 4.47
CA HIS A 101 6.79 14.35 5.14
C HIS A 101 5.53 15.18 5.48
N PRO A 102 5.43 15.84 6.66
CA PRO A 102 4.22 16.58 7.08
C PRO A 102 3.74 17.65 6.08
N GLY A 103 4.64 18.21 5.29
CA GLY A 103 4.31 19.13 4.20
C GLY A 103 3.67 18.48 2.96
N GLY A 104 3.44 17.16 2.95
CA GLY A 104 2.73 16.42 1.89
C GLY A 104 3.46 16.28 0.55
N ARG A 105 4.70 16.78 0.45
CA ARG A 105 5.44 16.89 -0.82
C ARG A 105 6.47 15.81 -1.08
N HIS A 106 6.84 15.05 -0.05
CA HIS A 106 7.90 14.04 -0.15
C HIS A 106 7.47 12.76 0.56
N LEU A 107 7.83 11.63 -0.04
CA LEU A 107 7.79 10.31 0.54
C LEU A 107 9.22 9.88 0.81
N LEU A 108 9.53 9.46 2.04
CA LEU A 108 10.80 8.85 2.40
C LEU A 108 10.60 7.34 2.48
N VAL A 109 11.49 6.59 1.86
CA VAL A 109 11.42 5.13 1.70
C VAL A 109 12.68 4.52 2.31
N ALA A 110 12.51 3.40 3.01
CA ALA A 110 13.58 2.60 3.61
C ALA A 110 13.43 1.14 3.21
#